data_AF-A0A9P0YLG1-F1
#
_entry.id   AF-A0A9P0YLG1-F1
#
_cell.length_a   1.000
_cell.length_b   1.000
_cell.length_c   1.000
_cell.angle_alpha   90.00
_cell.angle_beta   90.00
_cell.angle_gamma   90.00
#
_symmetry.space_group_name_H-M   'P 1'
#
loop_
_entity.id
_entity.type
_entity.pdbx_description
1 polymer ?
#
loop_
_entity_poly.entity_id
_entity_poly.type
_entity_poly.pdbx_seq_one_letter_code
_entity_poly.pdbx_strand_id
1 'polypeptide(L)'
;MCEAFNGTICRARTKPLIHMLEDIRNYVMERIYSKQNLMSHDLVDDTLCSRIKKKLEKLVGFSARSVARPSVGGLFQVHEGVDAYSVCLNERTCTCKAWQLTGLPCRHAIASISFMRVDPCTYVDDVYRKFTHKKYYRLGLPPMNGERMWPKVPGEPIKPPPYRVMPGRPKKN
;
A
#
# COMPACT_ATOMS: atom_id res chain seq x y z
N MET A 1 -5.44 7.74 -10.40
CA MET A 1 -5.84 7.85 -8.98
C MET A 1 -6.22 6.47 -8.46
N CYS A 2 -5.81 6.09 -7.25
CA CYS A 2 -6.08 4.78 -6.66
C CYS A 2 -7.51 4.70 -6.09
N GLU A 3 -8.25 3.63 -6.36
CA GLU A 3 -9.63 3.43 -5.90
C GLU A 3 -9.76 3.55 -4.37
N ALA A 4 -8.80 3.02 -3.62
CA ALA A 4 -8.79 3.11 -2.16
C ALA A 4 -8.73 4.55 -1.65
N PHE A 5 -7.98 5.43 -2.31
CA PHE A 5 -7.92 6.84 -1.94
C PHE A 5 -9.23 7.55 -2.30
N ASN A 6 -9.77 7.28 -3.49
CA ASN A 6 -11.07 7.81 -3.92
C ASN A 6 -12.20 7.43 -2.97
N GLY A 7 -12.19 6.19 -2.47
CA GLY A 7 -13.16 5.72 -1.47
C GLY A 7 -13.08 6.51 -0.17
N THR A 8 -11.86 6.77 0.34
CA THR A 8 -11.65 7.57 1.55
C THR A 8 -12.22 8.98 1.41
N ILE A 9 -11.90 9.68 0.31
CA ILE A 9 -12.25 11.10 0.15
C ILE A 9 -13.67 11.31 -0.39
N CYS A 10 -14.44 10.25 -0.61
CA CYS A 10 -15.76 10.31 -1.24
C CYS A 10 -16.70 11.29 -0.52
N ARG A 11 -16.73 11.26 0.83
CA ARG A 11 -17.52 12.19 1.64
C ARG A 11 -16.95 13.61 1.65
N ALA A 12 -15.63 13.76 1.65
CA ALA A 12 -15.00 15.08 1.59
C ALA A 12 -15.36 15.81 0.28
N ARG A 13 -15.44 15.07 -0.84
CA ARG A 13 -15.76 15.60 -2.18
C ARG A 13 -17.17 16.16 -2.32
N THR A 14 -18.07 15.88 -1.39
CA THR A 14 -19.43 16.46 -1.40
C THR A 14 -19.48 17.80 -0.68
N LYS A 15 -18.39 18.26 -0.07
CA LYS A 15 -18.31 19.51 0.70
C LYS A 15 -17.79 20.66 -0.17
N PRO A 16 -18.03 21.94 0.24
CA PRO A 16 -17.37 23.08 -0.36
C PRO A 16 -15.84 22.95 -0.34
N LEU A 17 -15.16 23.58 -1.30
CA LEU A 17 -13.72 23.41 -1.55
C LEU A 17 -12.86 23.50 -0.28
N ILE A 18 -13.08 24.54 0.53
CA ILE A 18 -12.31 24.76 1.77
C ILE A 18 -12.51 23.59 2.76
N HIS A 19 -13.75 23.20 3.00
CA HIS A 19 -14.06 22.07 3.90
C HIS A 19 -13.58 20.72 3.35
N MET A 20 -13.63 20.52 2.03
CA MET A 20 -13.08 19.32 1.39
C MET A 20 -11.57 19.23 1.61
N LEU A 21 -10.85 20.33 1.43
CA LEU A 21 -9.40 20.37 1.64
C LEU A 21 -9.03 20.16 3.11
N GLU A 22 -9.77 20.76 4.04
CA GLU A 22 -9.57 20.56 5.48
C GLU A 22 -9.83 19.12 5.92
N ASP A 23 -10.90 18.48 5.43
CA ASP A 23 -11.16 17.06 5.67
C ASP A 23 -10.00 16.18 5.17
N ILE A 24 -9.52 16.43 3.95
CA ILE A 24 -8.40 15.67 3.37
C ILE A 24 -7.12 15.91 4.18
N ARG A 25 -6.84 17.16 4.57
CA ARG A 25 -5.68 17.51 5.39
C ARG A 25 -5.72 16.79 6.74
N ASN A 26 -6.85 16.84 7.45
CA ASN A 26 -7.03 16.16 8.73
C ASN A 26 -6.85 14.65 8.60
N TYR A 27 -7.46 14.04 7.58
CA TYR A 27 -7.29 12.62 7.29
C TYR A 27 -5.82 12.24 7.07
N VAL A 28 -5.10 13.00 6.24
CA VAL A 28 -3.69 12.72 5.95
C VAL A 28 -2.82 12.93 7.19
N MET A 29 -3.08 13.98 7.97
CA MET A 29 -2.39 14.28 9.22
C MET A 29 -2.54 13.15 10.25
N GLU A 30 -3.78 12.76 10.55
CA GLU A 30 -4.09 11.66 11.47
C GLU A 30 -3.51 10.32 10.98
N ARG A 31 -3.57 10.08 9.66
CA ARG A 31 -3.00 8.87 9.06
C ARG A 31 -1.49 8.83 9.23
N ILE A 32 -0.77 9.92 8.93
CA ILE A 32 0.69 9.97 9.10
C ILE A 32 1.06 9.75 10.57
N TYR A 33 0.39 10.46 11.49
CA TYR A 33 0.60 10.31 12.93
C TYR A 33 0.38 8.86 13.39
N SER A 34 -0.73 8.25 12.98
CA SER A 34 -1.03 6.85 13.28
C SER A 34 0.05 5.89 12.74
N LYS A 35 0.60 6.16 11.54
CA LYS A 35 1.65 5.34 10.94
C LYS A 35 3.00 5.51 11.62
N GLN A 36 3.30 6.67 12.19
CA GLN A 36 4.49 6.91 13.01
C GLN A 36 4.39 6.13 14.33
N ASN A 37 3.26 6.25 15.04
CA ASN A 37 3.04 5.58 16.34
C ASN A 37 3.05 4.05 16.25
N LEU A 38 2.60 3.48 15.13
CA LEU A 38 2.68 2.02 14.93
C LEU A 38 4.13 1.48 14.94
N MET A 39 5.13 2.33 14.73
CA MET A 39 6.55 1.95 14.65
C MET A 39 7.41 2.54 15.77
N SER A 40 6.85 3.34 16.67
CA SER A 40 7.60 3.95 17.78
C SER A 40 7.99 2.94 18.87
N HIS A 41 7.21 1.87 19.04
CA HIS A 41 7.42 0.86 20.08
C HIS A 41 8.44 -0.23 19.72
N ASP A 42 8.88 -0.29 18.47
CA ASP A 42 9.80 -1.32 17.98
C ASP A 42 11.22 -0.74 17.82
N LEU A 43 12.13 -1.20 18.68
CA LEU A 43 13.52 -0.73 18.77
C LEU A 43 14.44 -1.30 17.68
N VAL A 44 14.04 -2.38 16.99
CA VAL A 44 14.86 -3.05 15.97
C VAL A 44 14.43 -2.67 14.56
N ASP A 45 15.19 -1.75 13.95
CA ASP A 45 14.86 -1.09 12.68
C ASP A 45 14.94 -1.99 11.44
N ASP A 46 15.77 -3.04 11.46
CA ASP A 46 15.97 -3.92 10.29
C ASP A 46 14.94 -5.06 10.17
N THR A 47 13.93 -5.06 11.03
CA THR A 47 12.89 -6.10 10.99
C THR A 47 11.77 -5.77 10.03
N LEU A 48 11.17 -6.79 9.42
CA LEU A 48 9.92 -6.64 8.66
C LEU A 48 8.80 -6.12 9.56
N CYS A 49 7.93 -5.28 9.00
CA CYS A 49 6.71 -4.82 9.66
C CYS A 49 5.84 -6.01 10.11
N SER A 50 5.30 -5.97 11.33
CA SER A 50 4.52 -7.08 11.92
C SER A 50 3.36 -7.55 11.03
N ARG A 51 2.65 -6.62 10.38
CA ARG A 51 1.57 -6.94 9.44
C ARG A 51 2.06 -7.73 8.22
N ILE A 52 3.28 -7.43 7.76
CA ILE A 52 3.89 -8.11 6.61
C ILE A 52 4.38 -9.50 7.02
N LYS A 53 4.98 -9.64 8.20
CA LYS A 53 5.33 -10.96 8.78
C LYS A 53 4.13 -11.90 8.84
N LYS A 54 3.02 -11.44 9.43
CA LYS A 54 1.75 -12.22 9.48
C LYS A 54 1.22 -12.57 8.09
N LYS A 55 1.38 -11.69 7.10
CA LYS A 55 0.96 -11.97 5.72
C LYS A 55 1.87 -13.01 5.07
N LEU A 56 3.18 -12.92 5.30
CA LEU A 56 4.17 -13.87 4.81
C LEU A 56 3.95 -15.27 5.41
N GLU A 57 3.72 -15.37 6.72
CA GLU A 57 3.39 -16.63 7.40
C GLU A 57 2.19 -17.35 6.76
N LYS A 58 1.13 -16.60 6.41
CA LYS A 58 -0.02 -17.16 5.68
C LYS A 58 0.37 -17.69 4.31
N LEU A 59 1.21 -16.95 3.57
CA LEU A 59 1.70 -17.38 2.26
C LEU A 59 2.59 -18.63 2.35
N VAL A 60 3.37 -18.77 3.44
CA VAL A 60 4.12 -19.99 3.76
C VAL A 60 3.18 -21.16 4.03
N GLY A 61 2.08 -20.94 4.76
CA GLY A 61 1.04 -21.97 4.91
C GLY A 61 0.45 -22.41 3.56
N PHE A 62 0.21 -21.47 2.65
CA PHE A 62 -0.33 -21.78 1.31
C PHE A 62 0.69 -22.43 0.37
N SER A 63 1.99 -22.21 0.56
CA SER A 63 3.01 -22.81 -0.31
C SER A 63 3.10 -24.32 -0.16
N ALA A 64 2.56 -24.90 0.91
CA ALA A 64 2.49 -26.36 1.10
C ALA A 64 1.73 -27.09 -0.03
N ARG A 65 0.88 -26.39 -0.77
CA ARG A 65 0.14 -26.93 -1.93
C ARG A 65 0.95 -26.93 -3.22
N SER A 66 2.12 -26.30 -3.21
CA SER A 66 2.99 -26.08 -4.37
C SER A 66 4.20 -27.01 -4.31
N VAL A 67 4.49 -27.69 -5.42
CA VAL A 67 5.64 -28.59 -5.56
C VAL A 67 6.67 -27.93 -6.47
N ALA A 68 7.77 -27.47 -5.87
CA ALA A 68 8.86 -26.84 -6.60
C ALA A 68 9.83 -27.88 -7.19
N ARG A 69 10.20 -27.70 -8.46
CA ARG A 69 11.24 -28.47 -9.15
C ARG A 69 12.31 -27.50 -9.65
N PRO A 70 13.58 -27.65 -9.19
CA PRO A 70 14.65 -26.78 -9.66
C PRO A 70 14.93 -27.01 -11.14
N SER A 71 15.31 -25.94 -11.82
CA SER A 71 15.79 -25.88 -13.19
C SER A 71 17.11 -25.12 -13.23
N VAL A 72 17.63 -24.88 -14.43
CA VAL A 72 18.93 -24.20 -14.64
C VAL A 72 18.90 -22.74 -14.17
N GLY A 73 20.03 -22.24 -13.66
CA GLY A 73 20.22 -20.80 -13.39
C GLY A 73 19.35 -20.21 -12.27
N GLY A 74 18.90 -21.01 -11.30
CA GLY A 74 18.03 -20.54 -10.21
C GLY A 74 16.56 -20.39 -10.61
N LEU A 75 16.19 -20.94 -11.78
CA LEU A 75 14.81 -21.09 -12.20
C LEU A 75 14.16 -22.30 -11.52
N PHE A 76 12.86 -22.22 -11.33
CA PHE A 76 12.03 -23.29 -10.80
C PHE A 76 10.77 -23.44 -11.63
N GLN A 77 10.37 -24.69 -11.84
CA GLN A 77 9.03 -25.03 -12.28
C GLN A 77 8.24 -25.50 -11.07
N VAL A 78 7.18 -24.77 -10.72
CA VAL A 78 6.38 -25.02 -9.52
C VAL A 78 4.99 -25.47 -9.94
N HIS A 79 4.59 -26.67 -9.52
CA HIS A 79 3.27 -27.20 -9.80
C HIS A 79 2.30 -26.94 -8.66
N GLU A 80 1.07 -26.57 -8.98
CA GLU A 80 -0.03 -26.44 -8.03
C GLU A 80 -1.29 -27.03 -8.66
N GLY A 81 -1.68 -28.23 -8.23
CA GLY A 81 -2.74 -28.98 -8.91
C GLY A 81 -2.33 -29.31 -10.35
N VAL A 82 -3.13 -28.87 -11.31
CA VAL A 82 -2.89 -29.05 -12.75
C VAL A 82 -2.03 -27.95 -13.38
N ASP A 83 -1.87 -26.82 -12.68
CA ASP A 83 -1.15 -25.67 -13.19
C ASP A 83 0.35 -25.77 -12.89
N ALA A 84 1.16 -25.10 -13.73
CA ALA A 84 2.59 -24.94 -13.53
C ALA A 84 2.99 -23.46 -13.67
N TYR A 85 3.89 -23.02 -12.80
CA TYR A 85 4.39 -21.66 -12.74
C TYR A 85 5.92 -21.66 -12.86
N SER A 86 6.45 -20.71 -13.64
CA SER A 86 7.89 -20.47 -13.67
C SER A 86 8.24 -19.41 -12.64
N VAL A 87 9.23 -19.70 -11.80
CA VAL A 87 9.77 -18.82 -10.76
C VAL A 87 11.25 -18.59 -11.03
N CYS A 88 11.69 -17.34 -11.02
CA CYS A 88 13.10 -16.99 -11.02
C CYS A 88 13.43 -16.30 -9.70
N LEU A 89 14.25 -16.95 -8.86
CA LEU A 89 14.62 -16.38 -7.56
C LEU A 89 15.57 -15.18 -7.70
N ASN A 90 16.46 -15.22 -8.71
CA ASN A 90 17.42 -14.15 -8.97
C ASN A 90 16.73 -12.85 -9.40
N GLU A 91 15.77 -12.96 -10.31
CA GLU A 91 14.99 -11.82 -10.81
C GLU A 91 13.81 -11.47 -9.89
N ARG A 92 13.54 -12.29 -8.87
CA ARG A 92 12.38 -12.17 -7.97
C ARG A 92 11.05 -12.15 -8.74
N THR A 93 10.92 -13.01 -9.75
CA THR A 93 9.75 -13.08 -10.63
C THR A 93 9.01 -14.41 -10.49
N CYS A 94 7.70 -14.35 -10.69
CA CYS A 94 6.85 -15.52 -10.87
C CYS A 94 5.84 -15.27 -12.00
N THR A 95 5.48 -16.29 -12.76
CA THR A 95 4.44 -16.18 -13.81
C THR A 95 3.07 -15.81 -13.24
N CYS A 96 2.79 -16.08 -11.96
CA CYS A 96 1.55 -15.63 -11.31
C CYS A 96 1.48 -14.10 -11.08
N LYS A 97 2.58 -13.37 -11.32
CA LYS A 97 2.74 -11.90 -11.17
C LYS A 97 2.54 -11.33 -9.77
N ALA A 98 2.08 -12.12 -8.80
CA ALA A 98 1.83 -11.64 -7.45
C ALA A 98 3.09 -11.11 -6.76
N TRP A 99 4.27 -11.70 -7.04
CA TRP A 99 5.53 -11.20 -6.46
C TRP A 99 5.88 -9.82 -7.00
N GLN A 100 5.83 -9.64 -8.32
CA GLN A 100 6.13 -8.36 -8.97
C GLN A 100 5.14 -7.26 -8.57
N LEU A 101 3.86 -7.60 -8.40
CA LEU A 101 2.82 -6.64 -8.02
C LEU A 101 2.90 -6.22 -6.54
N THR A 102 3.37 -7.11 -5.67
CA THR A 102 3.30 -6.89 -4.23
C THR A 102 4.65 -6.74 -3.55
N GLY A 103 5.77 -7.01 -4.21
CA GLY A 103 7.10 -7.09 -3.57
C GLY A 103 7.24 -8.20 -2.52
N LEU A 104 6.22 -9.05 -2.37
CA LEU A 104 6.24 -10.20 -1.44
C LEU A 104 6.36 -11.49 -2.25
N PRO A 105 7.24 -12.43 -1.85
CA PRO A 105 7.31 -13.72 -2.53
C PRO A 105 5.94 -14.39 -2.47
N CYS A 106 5.41 -14.74 -3.64
CA CYS A 106 4.14 -15.46 -3.75
C CYS A 106 4.30 -16.90 -3.24
N ARG A 107 3.19 -17.63 -3.05
CA ARG A 107 3.23 -19.03 -2.57
C ARG A 107 4.15 -19.95 -3.40
N HIS A 108 4.20 -19.75 -4.73
CA HIS A 108 5.09 -20.52 -5.62
C HIS A 108 6.56 -20.18 -5.41
N ALA A 109 6.85 -18.89 -5.25
CA ALA A 109 8.18 -18.42 -4.92
C ALA A 109 8.64 -18.94 -3.56
N ILE A 110 7.76 -18.90 -2.56
CA ILE A 110 8.05 -19.44 -1.23
C ILE A 110 8.34 -20.94 -1.31
N ALA A 111 7.59 -21.73 -2.08
CA ALA A 111 7.90 -23.15 -2.27
C ALA A 111 9.31 -23.36 -2.86
N SER A 112 9.72 -22.52 -3.81
CA SER A 112 11.07 -22.56 -4.40
C SER A 112 12.16 -22.14 -3.40
N ILE A 113 11.88 -21.11 -2.58
CA ILE A 113 12.78 -20.65 -1.51
C ILE A 113 12.95 -21.72 -0.42
N SER A 114 11.84 -22.36 -0.02
CA SER A 114 11.84 -23.46 0.93
C SER A 114 12.60 -24.68 0.42
N PHE A 115 12.52 -24.98 -0.89
CA PHE A 115 13.36 -26.01 -1.52
C PHE A 115 14.85 -25.72 -1.33
N MET A 116 15.25 -24.45 -1.49
CA MET A 116 16.62 -23.99 -1.26
C MET A 116 17.00 -23.89 0.23
N ARG A 117 16.07 -24.14 1.15
CA ARG A 117 16.24 -24.02 2.61
C ARG A 117 16.67 -22.61 3.06
N VAL A 118 16.23 -21.59 2.35
CA VAL A 118 16.48 -20.18 2.68
C VAL A 118 15.25 -19.58 3.36
N ASP A 119 15.44 -18.57 4.22
CA ASP A 119 14.35 -17.84 4.85
C ASP A 119 13.62 -16.95 3.82
N PRO A 120 12.30 -17.13 3.60
CA PRO A 120 11.50 -16.28 2.72
C PRO A 120 11.54 -14.78 3.07
N CYS A 121 11.84 -14.40 4.31
CA CYS A 121 11.97 -13.00 4.71
C CYS A 121 13.09 -12.28 3.95
N THR A 122 14.12 -13.00 3.50
CA THR A 122 15.25 -12.43 2.72
C THR A 122 14.87 -12.00 1.30
N TYR A 123 13.72 -12.47 0.81
CA TYR A 123 13.20 -12.21 -0.53
C TYR A 123 12.06 -11.18 -0.54
N VAL A 124 11.74 -10.61 0.62
CA VAL A 124 10.76 -9.52 0.77
C VAL A 124 11.41 -8.19 0.37
N ASP A 125 10.66 -7.37 -0.36
CA ASP A 125 11.10 -6.03 -0.74
C ASP A 125 11.38 -5.13 0.48
N ASP A 126 12.46 -4.34 0.39
CA ASP A 126 12.91 -3.46 1.46
C ASP A 126 11.92 -2.34 1.81
N VAL A 127 10.94 -2.04 0.95
CA VAL A 127 9.81 -1.14 1.28
C VAL A 127 9.00 -1.61 2.49
N TYR A 128 9.09 -2.89 2.84
CA TYR A 128 8.38 -3.49 3.98
C TYR A 128 9.21 -3.57 5.26
N ARG A 129 10.47 -3.12 5.24
CA ARG A 129 11.29 -3.00 6.46
C ARG A 129 10.83 -1.81 7.30
N LYS A 130 10.95 -1.95 8.61
CA LYS A 130 10.56 -0.88 9.56
C LYS A 130 11.38 0.39 9.34
N PHE A 131 12.69 0.26 9.09
CA PHE A 131 13.55 1.39 8.74
C PHE A 131 12.98 2.21 7.58
N THR A 132 12.63 1.54 6.48
CA THR A 132 12.07 2.18 5.28
C THR A 132 10.72 2.83 5.58
N HIS A 133 9.86 2.15 6.36
CA HIS A 133 8.59 2.73 6.82
C HIS A 133 8.81 4.01 7.65
N LYS A 134 9.71 3.98 8.65
CA LYS A 134 10.05 5.16 9.47
C LYS A 134 10.57 6.30 8.59
N LYS A 135 11.39 6.00 7.59
CA LYS A 135 11.88 6.97 6.61
C LYS A 135 10.75 7.64 5.82
N TYR A 136 9.79 6.87 5.30
CA TYR A 136 8.66 7.41 4.53
C TYR A 136 7.72 8.28 5.36
N TYR A 137 7.48 7.91 6.62
CA TYR A 137 6.58 8.65 7.51
C TYR A 137 7.31 9.59 8.45
N ARG A 138 8.59 9.91 8.21
CA ARG A 138 9.38 10.76 9.13
C ARG A 138 8.79 12.17 9.27
N LEU A 139 8.29 12.73 8.16
CA LEU A 139 7.71 14.07 8.14
C LEU A 139 6.21 14.01 8.37
N GLY A 140 5.73 14.85 9.29
CA GLY A 140 4.31 15.04 9.57
C GLY A 140 3.72 16.26 8.87
N LEU A 141 2.39 16.38 8.90
CA LEU A 141 1.71 17.62 8.58
C LEU A 141 1.50 18.43 9.87
N PRO A 142 1.93 19.69 9.92
CA PRO A 142 1.70 20.53 11.10
C PRO A 142 0.20 20.85 11.24
N PRO A 143 -0.26 21.15 12.47
CA PRO A 143 -1.60 21.66 12.69
C PRO A 143 -1.77 23.01 12.02
N MET A 144 -3.01 23.34 11.69
CA MET A 144 -3.40 24.64 11.14
C MET A 144 -4.47 25.25 12.03
N ASN A 145 -4.44 26.58 12.15
CA ASN A 145 -5.52 27.33 12.79
C ASN A 145 -6.85 27.08 12.08
N GLY A 146 -7.97 27.28 12.78
CA GLY A 146 -9.29 27.27 12.16
C GLY A 146 -9.54 28.53 11.31
N GLU A 147 -10.52 28.44 10.40
CA GLU A 147 -10.85 29.49 9.42
C GLU A 147 -10.96 30.91 10.01
N ARG A 148 -11.55 31.04 11.20
CA ARG A 148 -11.72 32.33 11.89
C ARG A 148 -10.41 33.02 12.28
N MET A 149 -9.31 32.26 12.35
CA MET A 149 -7.99 32.71 12.78
C MET A 149 -7.00 32.76 11.60
N TRP A 150 -7.45 32.52 10.37
CA TRP A 150 -6.58 32.60 9.21
C TRP A 150 -6.19 34.05 8.91
N PRO A 151 -4.93 34.28 8.48
CA PRO A 151 -4.49 35.61 8.09
C PRO A 151 -5.33 36.09 6.90
N LYS A 152 -5.76 37.35 6.96
CA LYS A 152 -6.44 37.99 5.83
C LYS A 152 -5.40 38.23 4.74
N VAL A 153 -5.65 37.66 3.57
CA VAL A 153 -4.83 37.91 2.38
C VAL A 153 -5.30 39.17 1.66
N PRO A 154 -4.39 40.04 1.19
CA PRO A 154 -4.77 41.16 0.34
C PRO A 154 -5.25 40.64 -1.01
N GLY A 155 -6.41 41.12 -1.47
CA GLY A 155 -7.01 40.73 -2.76
C GLY A 155 -8.54 40.65 -2.71
N GLU A 156 -9.17 40.47 -3.88
CA GLU A 156 -10.61 40.22 -3.95
C GLU A 156 -10.94 38.82 -3.41
N PRO A 157 -12.05 38.67 -2.67
CA PRO A 157 -12.56 37.35 -2.28
C PRO A 157 -12.82 36.49 -3.51
N ILE A 158 -12.43 35.21 -3.44
CA ILE A 158 -12.79 34.22 -4.46
C ILE A 158 -14.32 34.13 -4.50
N LYS A 159 -14.93 34.60 -5.59
CA LYS A 159 -16.37 34.49 -5.79
C LYS A 159 -16.73 33.01 -5.98
N PRO A 160 -17.89 32.56 -5.46
CA PRO A 160 -18.35 31.21 -5.73
C PRO A 160 -18.47 30.99 -7.24
N PRO A 161 -18.20 29.76 -7.72
CA PRO A 161 -18.40 29.46 -9.13
C PRO A 161 -19.84 29.78 -9.53
N PRO A 162 -20.06 30.34 -10.74
CA PRO A 162 -21.40 30.68 -11.19
C PRO A 162 -22.28 29.43 -11.16
N TYR A 163 -23.49 29.59 -10.64
CA TYR A 163 -24.48 28.52 -10.58
C TYR A 163 -24.73 27.98 -12.00
N ARG A 164 -24.48 26.68 -12.20
CA ARG A 164 -24.82 25.95 -13.43
C ARG A 164 -25.86 24.89 -13.10
N VAL A 165 -26.98 24.93 -13.80
CA VAL A 165 -27.90 23.79 -13.87
C VAL A 165 -27.19 22.69 -14.65
N MET A 166 -26.74 21.64 -13.94
CA MET A 166 -26.21 20.47 -14.64
C MET A 166 -27.33 19.77 -15.39
N PRO A 167 -27.09 19.25 -16.61
CA PRO A 167 -28.05 18.40 -17.28
C PRO A 167 -28.45 17.27 -16.32
N GLY A 168 -29.74 17.23 -15.98
CA GLY A 168 -30.25 16.22 -15.06
C GLY A 168 -30.01 14.82 -15.63
N ARG A 169 -29.84 13.83 -14.75
CA ARG A 169 -29.88 12.41 -15.16
C ARG A 169 -31.24 12.17 -15.83
N PRO A 170 -31.29 11.64 -17.07
CA PRO A 170 -32.56 11.31 -17.71
C PRO A 170 -33.39 10.41 -16.80
N LYS A 171 -34.67 10.75 -16.60
CA LYS A 171 -35.60 9.87 -15.89
C LYS A 171 -35.70 8.57 -16.70
N LYS A 172 -35.57 7.44 -16.00
CA LYS A 172 -35.89 6.13 -16.57
C LYS A 172 -37.39 6.14 -16.86
N ASN A 173 -37.75 6.01 -18.14
CA ASN A 173 -39.07 5.55 -18.54
C ASN A 173 -39.24 4.07 -18.15
#